data_AF-A0A524L5Z1-F1
#
_entry.id   AF-A0A524L5Z1-F1
#
_cell.length_a   1.000
_cell.length_b   1.000
_cell.length_c   1.000
_cell.angle_alpha   90.00
_cell.angle_beta   90.00
_cell.angle_gamma   90.00
#
_symmetry.space_group_name_H-M   'P 1'
#
loop_
_entity.id
_entity.type
_entity.pdbx_description
1 polymer ?
#
loop_
_entity_poly.entity_id
_entity_poly.type
_entity_poly.pdbx_seq_one_letter_code
_entity_poly.pdbx_strand_id
1 'polypeptide(L)'
;MFAPGAGVLEDPATGSAVGPLGAYLEKYNVLENHHIGEDIRIEQGYEINRPSQLIVRVPNAKMDQVLVSGVTRLTAEGTFHLP
;
A
#
# COMPACT_ATOMS: atom_id res chain seq x y z
N MET A 1 2.30 8.89 -4.13
CA MET A 1 2.83 8.24 -5.36
C MET A 1 2.40 9.09 -6.54
N PHE A 2 3.30 9.42 -7.47
CA PHE A 2 2.97 10.25 -8.63
C PHE A 2 3.01 9.41 -9.92
N ALA A 3 1.94 9.46 -10.72
CA ALA A 3 1.86 8.73 -11.99
C ALA A 3 1.16 9.55 -13.10
N PRO A 4 1.64 10.78 -13.41
CA PRO A 4 0.95 11.68 -14.34
C PRO A 4 0.79 11.06 -15.75
N GLY A 5 1.73 10.22 -16.19
CA GLY A 5 1.63 9.50 -17.47
C GLY A 5 0.47 8.48 -17.53
N ALA A 6 -0.08 8.06 -16.39
CA ALA A 6 -1.26 7.21 -16.28
C ALA A 6 -2.55 8.01 -15.98
N GLY A 7 -2.50 9.34 -16.07
CA GLY A 7 -3.64 10.22 -15.78
C GLY A 7 -3.90 10.45 -14.29
N VAL A 8 -3.01 9.99 -13.40
CA VAL A 8 -3.12 10.17 -11.94
C VAL A 8 -2.00 11.10 -11.48
N LEU A 9 -2.33 12.35 -11.17
CA LEU A 9 -1.34 13.31 -10.67
C LEU A 9 -0.67 12.77 -9.39
N GLU A 10 -1.49 12.43 -8.40
CA GLU A 10 -1.05 11.74 -7.18
C GLU A 10 -2.12 10.74 -6.72
N ASP A 11 -1.68 9.51 -6.42
CA ASP A 11 -2.54 8.43 -5.92
C ASP A 11 -2.53 8.40 -4.38
N PRO A 12 -3.69 8.33 -3.70
CA PRO A 12 -3.75 8.36 -2.23
C PRO A 12 -3.33 7.06 -1.54
N ALA A 13 -3.44 5.90 -2.20
CA ALA A 13 -3.23 4.60 -1.56
C ALA A 13 -2.70 3.56 -2.57
N THR A 14 -1.40 3.55 -2.81
CA THR A 14 -0.81 2.74 -3.90
C THR A 14 -0.33 1.39 -3.40
N GLY A 15 -1.25 0.41 -3.31
CA GLY A 15 -0.90 -0.96 -2.87
C GLY A 15 0.21 -1.62 -3.69
N SER A 16 0.24 -1.37 -5.01
CA SER A 16 1.28 -1.88 -5.91
C SER A 16 2.66 -1.27 -5.69
N ALA A 17 2.77 -0.12 -5.01
CA ALA A 17 4.04 0.47 -4.59
C ALA A 17 4.41 0.03 -3.17
N VAL A 18 3.41 -0.13 -2.28
CA VAL A 18 3.60 -0.57 -0.89
C VAL A 18 4.19 -1.97 -0.80
N GLY A 19 3.79 -2.91 -1.67
CA GLY A 19 4.39 -4.25 -1.70
C GLY A 19 5.92 -4.23 -1.93
N PRO A 20 6.40 -3.70 -3.07
CA PRO A 20 7.83 -3.53 -3.32
C PRO A 20 8.57 -2.72 -2.26
N LEU A 21 7.93 -1.70 -1.69
CA LEU A 21 8.52 -0.94 -0.58
C LEU A 21 8.75 -1.84 0.65
N GLY A 22 7.78 -2.66 1.04
CA GLY A 22 7.96 -3.62 2.14
C GLY A 22 9.11 -4.59 1.89
N ALA A 23 9.18 -5.18 0.69
CA ALA A 23 10.29 -6.06 0.30
C ALA A 23 11.64 -5.33 0.32
N TYR A 24 11.69 -4.07 -0.09
CA TYR A 24 12.89 -3.25 -0.03
C TYR A 24 13.35 -3.01 1.42
N LEU A 25 12.43 -2.60 2.30
CA LEU A 25 12.74 -2.32 3.70
C LEU A 25 13.34 -3.55 4.41
N GLU A 26 12.76 -4.73 4.16
CA GLU A 26 13.24 -6.01 4.69
C GLU A 26 14.58 -6.41 4.08
N LYS A 27 14.74 -6.32 2.75
CA LYS A 27 15.96 -6.73 2.05
C LYS A 27 17.18 -5.97 2.54
N TYR A 28 17.00 -4.70 2.89
CA TYR A 28 18.09 -3.83 3.32
C TYR A 28 18.10 -3.58 4.84
N ASN A 29 17.27 -4.29 5.62
CA ASN A 29 17.15 -4.13 7.07
C ASN A 29 17.05 -2.65 7.51
N VAL A 30 16.16 -1.89 6.85
CA VAL A 30 16.07 -0.44 7.02
C VAL A 30 15.46 -0.05 8.37
N LEU A 31 14.55 -0.87 8.90
CA LEU A 31 13.83 -0.59 10.14
C LEU A 31 14.57 -1.21 11.33
N GLU A 32 14.84 -0.39 12.35
CA GLU A 32 15.43 -0.85 13.61
C GLU A 32 14.43 -1.66 14.43
N ASN A 33 14.89 -2.74 15.06
CA ASN A 33 14.08 -3.65 15.89
C ASN A 33 12.88 -4.28 15.16
N HIS A 34 12.91 -4.31 13.83
CA HIS A 34 11.92 -4.99 12.99
C HIS A 34 12.44 -6.37 12.59
N HIS A 35 11.57 -7.38 12.63
CA HIS A 35 11.86 -8.73 12.20
C HIS A 35 10.99 -9.12 11.02
N ILE A 36 11.59 -9.87 10.09
CA ILE A 36 10.85 -10.35 8.93
C ILE A 36 9.61 -11.14 9.34
N GLY A 37 8.50 -10.84 8.67
CA GLY A 37 7.18 -11.40 9.00
C GLY A 37 6.34 -10.51 9.90
N GLU A 38 6.90 -9.44 10.48
CA GLU A 38 6.14 -8.39 11.16
C GLU A 38 5.44 -7.45 10.17
N ASP A 39 4.40 -6.76 10.65
CA ASP A 39 3.65 -5.81 9.85
C ASP A 39 4.37 -4.46 9.79
N ILE A 40 4.52 -3.92 8.58
CA ILE A 40 4.98 -2.56 8.34
C ILE A 40 3.77 -1.71 7.94
N ARG A 41 3.52 -0.63 8.69
CA ARG A 41 2.47 0.35 8.37
C ARG A 41 3.02 1.43 7.45
N ILE A 42 2.36 1.66 6.33
CA ILE A 42 2.69 2.71 5.36
C ILE A 42 1.55 3.72 5.28
N GLU A 43 1.89 5.00 5.41
CA GLU A 43 0.96 6.13 5.35
C GLU A 43 1.13 6.89 4.02
N GLN A 44 0.02 7.26 3.39
CA GLN A 44 0.01 7.94 2.09
C GLN A 44 -1.21 8.87 1.94
N GLY A 45 -1.07 9.89 1.09
CA GLY A 45 -2.20 10.73 0.64
C GLY A 45 -2.59 11.86 1.58
N TYR A 46 -1.76 12.18 2.58
CA TYR A 46 -2.04 13.25 3.55
C TYR A 46 -2.03 14.63 2.87
N GLU A 47 -1.07 14.87 1.98
CA GLU A 47 -0.88 16.14 1.27
C GLU A 47 -2.05 16.47 0.32
N ILE A 48 -2.78 15.45 -0.14
CA ILE A 48 -3.96 15.59 -1.00
C ILE A 48 -5.29 15.39 -0.25
N ASN A 49 -5.27 15.42 1.08
CA ASN A 49 -6.44 15.26 1.95
C ASN A 49 -7.22 13.94 1.74
N ARG A 50 -6.50 12.87 1.38
CA ARG A 50 -7.05 11.51 1.22
C ARG A 50 -6.19 10.52 2.01
N PRO A 51 -6.09 10.68 3.35
CA PRO A 51 -5.20 9.90 4.18
C PRO A 51 -5.56 8.43 4.13
N SER A 52 -4.56 7.59 3.90
CA SER A 52 -4.71 6.15 3.77
C SER A 52 -3.60 5.45 4.54
N GLN A 53 -3.95 4.34 5.18
CA GLN A 53 -3.02 3.47 5.90
C GLN A 53 -3.08 2.07 5.29
N LEU A 54 -1.94 1.62 4.79
CA LEU A 54 -1.73 0.30 4.21
C LEU A 54 -0.80 -0.49 5.13
N ILE A 55 -0.98 -1.80 5.16
CA ILE A 55 -0.13 -2.73 5.91
C ILE A 55 0.56 -3.63 4.88
N VAL A 56 1.88 -3.76 4.99
CA VAL A 56 2.65 -4.73 4.22
C VAL A 56 3.35 -5.70 5.14
N ARG A 57 3.31 -6.99 4.79
CA ARG A 57 4.03 -8.06 5.47
C ARG A 57 4.80 -8.88 4.45
N VAL A 58 6.09 -9.09 4.74
CA VAL A 58 6.94 -10.02 3.97
C VAL A 58 7.15 -11.26 4.84
N PRO A 59 6.46 -12.38 4.58
CA PRO A 59 6.37 -13.47 5.57
C PRO A 59 7.69 -14.19 5.86
N ASN A 60 8.66 -14.12 4.96
CA ASN A 60 9.91 -14.87 5.06
C ASN A 60 11.03 -14.23 4.22
N ALA A 61 12.29 -14.57 4.55
CA ALA A 61 13.49 -14.03 3.90
C ALA A 61 13.69 -14.44 2.43
N LYS A 62 12.99 -15.47 1.96
CA LYS A 62 12.99 -15.83 0.53
C LYS A 62 12.15 -14.83 -0.28
N MET A 63 11.27 -14.06 0.38
CA MET A 63 10.43 -13.01 -0.22
C MET A 63 9.63 -13.49 -1.44
N ASP A 64 9.20 -14.75 -1.41
CA ASP A 64 8.36 -15.33 -2.46
C ASP A 64 6.89 -14.89 -2.37
N GLN A 65 6.54 -14.18 -1.30
CA GLN A 65 5.24 -13.55 -1.09
C GLN A 65 5.42 -12.16 -0.46
N VAL A 66 4.55 -11.24 -0.85
CA VAL A 66 4.37 -9.95 -0.19
C VAL A 66 2.88 -9.73 -0.02
N LEU A 67 2.44 -9.58 1.23
CA LEU A 67 1.02 -9.43 1.56
C LEU A 67 0.74 -7.95 1.82
N VAL A 68 -0.18 -7.38 1.05
CA VAL A 68 -0.64 -6.00 1.25
C VAL A 68 -2.08 -6.04 1.72
N SER A 69 -2.37 -5.35 2.81
CA SER A 69 -3.71 -5.28 3.39
C SER A 69 -4.07 -3.86 3.85
N GLY A 70 -5.35 -3.65 4.15
CA GLY A 70 -5.89 -2.39 4.58
C GLY A 70 -7.39 -2.53 4.87
N VAL A 71 -7.97 -1.52 5.51
CA VAL A 71 -9.40 -1.48 5.81
C VAL A 71 -10.11 -0.58 4.79
N THR A 72 -11.27 -0.99 4.33
CA THR A 72 -12.12 -0.22 3.43
C THR A 72 -13.44 0.12 4.09
N ARG A 73 -14.06 1.24 3.67
CA ARG A 73 -15.42 1.61 4.08
C ARG A 73 -16.29 1.79 2.86
N LEU A 74 -17.44 1.10 2.84
CA LEU A 74 -18.45 1.32 1.82
C LEU A 74 -18.94 2.77 1.93
N THR A 75 -18.79 3.53 0.84
CA THR A 75 -19.20 4.94 0.78
C THR A 75 -20.55 5.09 0.10
N ALA A 76 -20.78 4.34 -0.97
CA ALA A 76 -22.04 4.33 -1.71
C ALA A 76 -22.19 3.00 -2.46
N GLU A 77 -23.42 2.62 -2.74
CA GLU A 77 -23.79 1.49 -3.59
C GLU A 77 -24.98 1.90 -4.49
N GLY A 78 -25.14 1.23 -5.63
CA GLY A 78 -26.22 1.52 -6.57
C GLY A 78 -26.18 0.65 -7.82
N THR A 79 -27.11 0.89 -8.73
CA THR A 79 -27.29 0.13 -9.97
C THR A 79 -27.17 1.05 -11.18
N PHE A 80 -26.36 0.66 -12.17
CA PHE A 80 -26.32 1.33 -13.47
C PHE A 80 -27.46 0.83 -14.36
N HIS A 81 -28.25 1.76 -14.90
CA HIS A 81 -29.19 1.48 -15.96
C HIS A 81 -28.59 1.93 -17.28
N LEU A 82 -28.29 0.97 -18.15
CA LEU A 82 -27.71 1.21 -19.47
C LEU A 82 -28.82 1.07 -20.54
N PRO A 83 -28.80 1.87 -21.61
CA PRO A 83 -29.75 1.77 -22.72
C PRO A 83 -29.60 0.47 -23.53
#